data_AF-A0A2J0Q2K5-F1
#
_entry.id   AF-A0A2J0Q2K5-F1
#
_cell.length_a   1.000
_cell.length_b   1.000
_cell.length_c   1.000
_cell.angle_alpha   90.00
_cell.angle_beta   90.00
_cell.angle_gamma   90.00
#
_symmetry.space_group_name_H-M   'P 1'
#
loop_
_entity.id
_entity.type
_entity.pdbx_description
1 polymer ?
#
loop_
_entity_poly.entity_id
_entity_poly.type
_entity_poly.pdbx_seq_one_letter_code
_entity_poly.pdbx_strand_id
1 'polypeptide(L)' 'MKGNDNAKKDEADKATALVQMRMTPEKKSRYVREAKRNGLTISAWIQRHMDQVCDESDVNYLKKKAGEQ' A
#
# COMPACT_ATOMS: atom_id res chain seq x y z
N MET A 1 12.93 -36.41 17.50
CA MET A 1 12.55 -35.05 17.93
C MET A 1 12.13 -34.28 16.70
N LYS A 2 10.85 -33.92 16.57
CA LYS A 2 10.31 -33.18 15.41
C LYS A 2 10.54 -31.69 15.70
N GLY A 3 11.38 -31.03 14.92
CA GLY A 3 11.63 -29.59 15.07
C GLY A 3 10.34 -28.81 14.77
N ASN A 4 10.00 -27.84 15.62
CA ASN A 4 8.87 -26.95 15.39
C ASN A 4 9.22 -25.96 14.28
N ASP A 5 8.55 -26.07 13.13
CA ASP A 5 8.66 -25.18 11.96
C ASP A 5 8.10 -23.75 12.18
N ASN A 6 7.85 -23.34 13.42
CA ASN A 6 7.20 -22.07 13.74
C ASN A 6 8.06 -20.83 13.43
N ALA A 7 9.36 -20.98 13.21
CA ALA A 7 10.26 -19.85 12.96
C ALA A 7 10.15 -19.25 11.54
N LYS A 8 9.57 -19.98 10.57
CA LYS A 8 9.43 -19.50 9.18
C LYS A 8 8.12 -18.75 8.89
N LYS A 9 7.19 -18.72 9.84
CA LYS A 9 5.89 -18.06 9.67
C LYS A 9 5.97 -16.54 9.90
N ASP A 10 6.96 -16.08 10.64
CA ASP A 10 7.04 -14.70 11.13
C ASP A 10 7.40 -13.64 10.08
N GLU A 11 8.09 -13.97 8.99
CA GLU A 11 8.54 -12.93 8.04
C GLU A 11 7.45 -12.48 7.06
N ALA A 12 6.64 -13.41 6.53
CA ALA A 12 5.52 -13.07 5.66
C ALA A 12 4.38 -12.38 6.44
N ASP A 13 4.15 -12.80 7.69
CA ASP A 13 3.14 -12.18 8.57
C ASP A 13 3.53 -10.75 8.99
N LYS A 14 4.82 -10.37 8.94
CA LYS A 14 5.29 -8.99 9.22
C LYS A 14 5.06 -8.00 8.07
N ALA A 15 4.86 -8.47 6.84
CA ALA A 15 4.70 -7.60 5.68
C ALA A 15 3.29 -6.98 5.54
N THR A 16 2.35 -7.37 6.40
CA THR A 16 1.00 -6.82 6.43
C THR A 16 0.80 -5.98 7.69
N ALA A 17 0.39 -4.72 7.51
CA ALA A 17 0.02 -3.82 8.60
C ALA A 17 -1.45 -3.41 8.47
N LEU A 18 -2.16 -3.35 9.60
CA LEU A 18 -3.52 -2.81 9.64
C LEU A 18 -3.46 -1.28 9.69
N VAL A 19 -4.01 -0.62 8.68
CA VAL A 19 -4.14 0.83 8.64
C VAL A 19 -5.57 1.23 8.99
N GLN A 20 -5.75 1.90 10.13
CA GLN A 20 -7.03 2.51 10.49
C GLN A 20 -7.13 3.92 9.94
N MET A 21 -8.14 4.18 9.10
CA MET A 21 -8.34 5.49 8.47
C MET A 21 -9.59 6.18 9.00
N ARG A 22 -9.44 7.43 9.46
CA ARG A 22 -10.57 8.30 9.80
C ARG A 22 -10.98 9.09 8.56
N MET A 23 -12.23 8.94 8.14
CA MET A 23 -12.81 9.65 7.00
C MET A 23 -14.31 9.81 7.15
N THR A 24 -14.90 10.77 6.44
CA THR A 24 -16.37 10.91 6.40
C THR A 24 -17.01 9.78 5.57
N PRO A 25 -18.30 9.47 5.80
CA PRO A 25 -19.01 8.46 5.01
C PRO A 25 -18.98 8.73 3.50
N GLU A 26 -19.08 9.99 3.10
CA GLU A 26 -19.10 10.41 1.69
C GLU A 26 -17.76 10.12 1.02
N LYS A 27 -16.65 10.40 1.73
CA LYS A 27 -15.30 10.10 1.23
C LYS A 27 -15.10 8.60 1.07
N LYS A 28 -15.54 7.79 2.04
CA LYS A 28 -15.51 6.32 1.94
C LYS A 28 -16.32 5.81 0.75
N SER A 29 -17.53 6.34 0.53
CA SER A 29 -18.39 5.96 -0.59
C SER A 29 -17.73 6.25 -1.95
N ARG A 30 -17.08 7.42 -2.07
CA ARG A 30 -16.28 7.76 -3.27
C ARG A 30 -15.17 6.73 -3.52
N TYR A 31 -14.40 6.37 -2.50
CA TYR A 31 -13.30 5.39 -2.64
C TYR A 31 -13.81 4.02 -3.05
N VAL A 32 -14.91 3.54 -2.44
CA VAL A 32 -15.54 2.26 -2.83
C VAL A 32 -15.98 2.29 -4.28
N ARG A 33 -16.57 3.39 -4.75
CA ARG A 33 -17.01 3.51 -6.15
C ARG A 33 -15.84 3.50 -7.11
N GLU A 34 -14.77 4.22 -6.82
CA GLU A 34 -13.57 4.23 -7.68
C GLU A 34 -12.86 2.87 -7.68
N ALA A 35 -12.76 2.20 -6.53
CA ALA A 35 -12.23 0.85 -6.46
C ALA A 35 -13.03 -0.11 -7.35
N LYS A 36 -14.37 -0.07 -7.28
CA LYS A 36 -15.25 -0.87 -8.14
C LYS A 36 -15.07 -0.57 -9.63
N ARG A 37 -14.94 0.70 -10.02
CA ARG A 37 -14.68 1.10 -11.41
C ARG A 37 -13.37 0.53 -11.95
N ASN A 38 -12.39 0.32 -11.07
CA ASN A 38 -11.10 -0.29 -11.41
C ASN A 38 -11.09 -1.82 -11.25
N GLY A 39 -12.21 -2.45 -10.87
CA GLY A 39 -12.27 -3.90 -10.61
C GLY A 39 -11.48 -4.33 -9.36
N LEU A 40 -11.25 -3.42 -8.42
CA LEU A 40 -10.43 -3.63 -7.22
C LEU A 40 -11.25 -3.59 -5.94
N THR A 41 -10.72 -4.22 -4.89
CA THR A 41 -11.16 -3.96 -3.51
C THR A 41 -10.69 -2.56 -3.08
N ILE A 42 -11.34 -1.98 -2.06
CA ILE A 42 -10.95 -0.65 -1.56
C ILE A 42 -9.50 -0.64 -1.04
N SER A 43 -9.03 -1.70 -0.39
CA SER A 43 -7.66 -1.80 0.12
C SER A 43 -6.65 -1.86 -1.03
N ALA A 44 -6.89 -2.70 -2.05
CA ALA A 44 -6.02 -2.79 -3.21
C ALA A 44 -5.99 -1.48 -4.01
N TRP A 45 -7.14 -0.80 -4.14
CA TRP A 45 -7.22 0.50 -4.78
C TRP A 45 -6.43 1.57 -4.01
N ILE A 46 -6.54 1.61 -2.67
CA ILE A 46 -5.76 2.53 -1.83
C ILE A 46 -4.27 2.23 -1.95
N GLN A 47 -3.88 0.95 -1.82
CA GLN A 47 -2.49 0.52 -1.90
C GLN A 47 -1.85 0.94 -3.23
N ARG A 48 -2.53 0.68 -4.35
CA ARG A 48 -2.06 1.13 -5.68
C ARG A 48 -1.78 2.63 -5.75
N HIS A 49 -2.62 3.46 -5.15
CA HIS A 49 -2.39 4.91 -5.15
C HIS A 49 -1.23 5.32 -4.24
N MET A 50 -1.02 4.61 -3.13
CA MET A 50 0.13 4.87 -2.25
C MET A 50 1.43 4.45 -2.94
N ASP A 51 1.44 3.30 -3.61
CA ASP A 51 2.59 2.80 -4.37
C ASP A 51 2.99 3.81 -5.45
N GLN A 52 2.03 4.33 -6.22
CA GLN A 52 2.28 5.38 -7.22
C GLN A 52 2.92 6.64 -6.62
N VAL A 53 2.46 7.10 -5.46
CA VAL A 53 3.04 8.26 -4.78
C VAL A 53 4.48 7.98 -4.33
N CYS A 54 4.75 6.76 -3.83
CA CYS A 54 6.10 6.34 -3.47
C CYS A 54 7.02 6.29 -4.69
N ASP A 55 6.58 5.67 -5.79
CA ASP A 55 7.35 5.57 -7.03
C ASP A 55 7.69 6.97 -7.60
N GLU A 56 6.71 7.88 -7.63
CA GLU A 56 6.93 9.27 -8.06
C GLU A 56 7.92 10.00 -7.16
N SER A 57 7.83 9.80 -5.84
CA SER A 57 8.75 10.39 -4.87
C SER A 57 10.18 9.90 -5.09
N ASP A 58 10.36 8.59 -5.31
CA ASP A 58 11.67 7.99 -5.54
C ASP A 58 12.30 8.49 -6.84
N VAL A 59 11.52 8.55 -7.93
CA VAL A 59 11.98 9.15 -9.19
C VAL A 59 12.43 10.60 -8.98
N ASN A 60 11.65 11.40 -8.25
CA ASN A 60 12.00 12.79 -7.98
C ASN A 60 13.25 12.93 -7.11
N TYR A 61 13.42 12.05 -6.12
CA TYR A 61 14.62 12.02 -5.27
C TYR A 61 15.87 11.71 -6.10
N LEU A 62 15.80 10.73 -7.00
CA LEU A 62 16.91 10.35 -7.86
C LEU A 62 17.29 11.45 -8.87
N LYS A 63 16.31 12.12 -9.47
CA LYS A 63 16.56 13.27 -10.37
C LYS A 63 17.29 14.42 -9.67
N LYS A 64 16.86 14.77 -8.45
CA LYS A 64 17.55 15.79 -7.63
C LYS A 64 18.99 15.39 -7.33
N LYS A 65 19.24 14.12 -7.03
CA LYS A 65 20.60 13.61 -6.76
C LYS A 65 21.48 13.64 -8.02
N ALA A 66 20.90 13.46 -9.21
CA ALA A 66 21.59 13.52 -10.49
C ALA A 66 21.89 14.95 -10.97
N GLY A 67 21.38 15.98 -10.30
CA GLY A 67 21.59 17.39 -10.68
C GLY A 67 20.70 17.85 -11.84
N GLU A 68 19.65 17.10 -12.16
CA GLU A 68 18.66 17.46 -13.18
C GLU A 68 17.52 18.21 -12.50
N GLN A 69 17.59 19.55 -12.48
CA GLN A 69 16.49 20.40 -12.02
C GLN A 69 16.32 21.64 -12.90
#